data_AF-A0A0N4VTK5-F1
#
_entry.id   AF-A0A0N4VTK5-F1
#
_cell.length_a   1.000
_cell.length_b   1.000
_cell.length_c   1.000
_cell.angle_alpha   90.00
_cell.angle_beta   90.00
_cell.angle_gamma   90.00
#
_symmetry.space_group_name_H-M   'P 1'
#
loop_
_entity.id
_entity.type
_entity.pdbx_description
1 polymer ?
#
loop_
_entity_poly.entity_id
_entity_poly.type
_entity_poly.pdbx_seq_one_letter_code
_entity_poly.pdbx_strand_id
1 'polypeptide(L)'
;KITHDFHTNKRICDEVAIIGSKQLRNKIAGYITHLMKRIEKGPVRGISIKLQEEERERRDNYMPEISAVDASVIGQLKVDPDTKHMLESMVCLLLSDFLPPH
;
A
#
# COMPACT_ATOMS: atom_id res chain seq x y z
N LYS A 1 -24.48 -5.82 -12.71
CA LYS A 1 -23.22 -6.48 -12.27
C LYS A 1 -22.55 -7.03 -13.52
N ILE A 2 -21.26 -6.75 -13.75
CA ILE A 2 -20.56 -7.13 -14.99
C ILE A 2 -20.15 -8.62 -14.92
N THR A 3 -20.21 -9.34 -16.04
CA THR A 3 -19.84 -10.77 -16.12
C THR A 3 -18.64 -11.00 -17.05
N HIS A 4 -18.19 -12.24 -17.23
CA HIS A 4 -17.14 -12.59 -18.21
C HIS A 4 -17.69 -12.85 -19.62
N ASP A 5 -19.02 -12.79 -19.79
CA ASP A 5 -19.70 -13.03 -21.06
C ASP A 5 -19.84 -11.75 -21.90
N PHE A 6 -19.57 -11.87 -23.20
CA PHE A 6 -19.58 -10.74 -24.12
C PHE A 6 -20.99 -10.22 -24.40
N HIS A 7 -21.96 -11.11 -24.60
CA HIS A 7 -23.32 -10.71 -24.96
C HIS A 7 -24.03 -9.99 -23.82
N THR A 8 -23.84 -10.50 -22.60
CA THR A 8 -24.35 -9.88 -21.37
C THR A 8 -23.73 -8.49 -21.15
N ASN A 9 -22.40 -8.37 -21.21
CA ASN A 9 -21.72 -7.09 -21.04
C ASN A 9 -22.07 -6.07 -22.12
N LYS A 10 -22.31 -6.51 -23.35
CA LYS A 10 -22.75 -5.64 -24.44
C LYS A 10 -24.12 -5.00 -24.16
N ARG A 11 -25.08 -5.77 -23.62
CA ARG A 11 -26.39 -5.25 -23.21
C ARG A 11 -26.26 -4.25 -22.06
N ILE A 12 -25.45 -4.57 -21.06
CA ILE A 12 -25.18 -3.67 -19.93
C ILE A 12 -24.55 -2.34 -20.42
N CYS A 13 -23.62 -2.39 -21.39
CA CYS A 13 -23.05 -1.16 -21.97
C CYS A 13 -24.09 -0.28 -22.67
N ASP A 14 -25.12 -0.88 -23.27
CA ASP A 14 -26.21 -0.17 -23.93
C ASP A 14 -27.18 0.49 -22.95
N GLU A 15 -27.34 -0.10 -21.76
CA GLU A 15 -28.18 0.45 -20.68
C GLU A 15 -27.45 1.56 -19.90
N VAL A 16 -26.14 1.42 -19.72
CA VAL A 16 -25.34 2.32 -18.86
C VAL A 16 -24.83 3.56 -19.60
N ALA A 17 -24.57 3.46 -20.91
CA ALA A 17 -23.96 4.55 -21.67
C ALA A 17 -24.56 4.70 -23.07
N ILE A 18 -24.74 5.96 -23.49
CA ILE A 18 -25.16 6.28 -24.87
C ILE A 18 -23.92 6.19 -25.77
N ILE A 19 -23.76 5.04 -26.43
CA ILE A 19 -22.64 4.79 -27.36
C ILE A 19 -23.13 4.89 -28.80
N GLY A 20 -22.73 5.97 -29.48
CA GLY A 20 -23.18 6.29 -30.85
C GLY A 20 -22.66 5.37 -31.96
N SER A 21 -21.67 4.50 -31.69
CA SER A 21 -21.13 3.59 -32.72
C SER A 21 -21.10 2.13 -32.28
N LYS A 22 -21.56 1.24 -33.18
CA LYS A 22 -21.57 -0.21 -32.98
C LYS A 22 -20.15 -0.77 -32.77
N GLN A 23 -19.16 -0.25 -33.49
CA GLN A 23 -17.77 -0.69 -33.34
C GLN A 23 -17.19 -0.33 -31.98
N LEU A 24 -17.45 0.89 -31.48
CA LEU A 24 -16.98 1.33 -30.16
C LEU A 24 -17.63 0.50 -29.06
N ARG A 25 -18.93 0.25 -29.15
CA ARG A 25 -19.65 -0.62 -28.21
C ARG A 25 -19.05 -2.02 -28.12
N ASN A 26 -18.74 -2.62 -29.27
CA ASN A 26 -18.11 -3.95 -29.31
C ASN A 26 -16.70 -3.94 -28.72
N LYS A 27 -15.90 -2.88 -28.97
CA LYS A 27 -14.57 -2.72 -28.36
C LYS A 27 -14.66 -2.57 -26.84
N ILE A 28 -15.60 -1.76 -26.35
CA ILE A 28 -15.82 -1.55 -24.90
C ILE A 28 -16.26 -2.85 -24.24
N ALA A 29 -17.26 -3.54 -24.79
CA ALA A 29 -17.73 -4.82 -24.26
C ALA A 29 -16.61 -5.89 -24.26
N GLY A 30 -15.78 -5.93 -25.31
CA GLY A 30 -14.63 -6.83 -25.39
C GLY A 30 -13.51 -6.48 -24.39
N TYR A 31 -13.27 -5.20 -24.13
CA TYR A 31 -12.31 -4.76 -23.12
C TYR A 31 -12.79 -5.13 -21.71
N ILE A 32 -14.07 -4.93 -21.43
CA ILE A 32 -14.69 -5.27 -20.15
C ILE A 32 -14.57 -6.78 -19.86
N THR A 33 -14.84 -7.66 -20.84
CA THR A 33 -14.68 -9.12 -20.63
C THR A 33 -13.24 -9.51 -20.34
N HIS A 34 -12.26 -8.90 -21.03
CA HIS A 34 -10.84 -9.14 -20.77
C HIS A 34 -10.41 -8.63 -19.39
N LEU A 35 -10.95 -7.49 -18.97
CA LEU A 35 -10.66 -6.86 -17.70
C LEU A 35 -11.22 -7.69 -16.53
N MET A 36 -12.45 -8.21 -16.65
CA MET A 36 -13.05 -9.10 -15.65
C MET A 36 -12.24 -10.39 -15.47
N LYS A 37 -11.80 -11.02 -16.57
CA LYS A 37 -10.90 -12.19 -16.53
C LYS A 37 -9.54 -11.90 -15.89
N ARG A 38 -9.08 -10.65 -15.93
CA ARG A 38 -7.82 -10.24 -15.29
C ARG A 38 -7.99 -9.97 -13.81
N ILE A 39 -9.12 -9.40 -13.39
CA ILE A 39 -9.44 -9.19 -11.97
C ILE A 39 -9.50 -10.53 -11.22
N GLU A 40 -10.07 -11.57 -11.83
CA GLU A 40 -10.10 -12.93 -11.25
C GLU A 40 -8.70 -13.50 -10.99
N LYS A 41 -7.70 -13.12 -11.78
CA LYS A 41 -6.30 -13.55 -11.61
C LYS A 41 -5.52 -12.72 -10.60
N GLY A 42 -6.02 -11.54 -10.24
CA GLY A 42 -5.35 -10.65 -9.29
C GLY A 42 -5.66 -9.17 -9.52
N PRO A 43 -5.09 -8.30 -8.67
CA PRO A 43 -5.30 -6.86 -8.76
C PRO A 43 -4.73 -6.31 -10.07
N VAL A 44 -5.56 -5.56 -10.80
CA VAL A 44 -5.19 -4.97 -12.08
C VAL A 44 -4.68 -3.54 -11.87
N ARG A 45 -3.46 -3.25 -12.34
CA ARG A 45 -2.87 -1.90 -12.29
C ARG A 45 -3.79 -0.86 -12.95
N GLY A 46 -4.00 0.26 -12.26
CA GLY A 46 -4.79 1.39 -12.76
C GLY A 46 -6.31 1.25 -12.61
N ILE A 47 -6.79 0.23 -11.89
CA ILE A 47 -8.21 0.03 -11.60
C ILE A 47 -8.33 -0.20 -10.10
N SER A 48 -8.95 0.73 -9.37
CA SER A 48 -9.34 0.48 -7.98
C SER A 48 -10.76 -0.08 -7.95
N ILE A 49 -10.91 -1.20 -7.26
CA ILE A 49 -12.21 -1.65 -6.78
C ILE A 49 -12.23 -1.29 -5.30
N LYS A 50 -13.34 -0.76 -4.77
CA LYS A 50 -13.46 -0.38 -3.36
C LYS A 50 -12.98 -1.47 -2.38
N LEU A 51 -13.20 -2.74 -2.76
CA LEU A 51 -12.71 -3.91 -2.02
C LEU A 51 -11.17 -3.96 -1.89
N GLN A 52 -10.44 -3.55 -2.93
CA GLN A 52 -8.98 -3.48 -2.92
C GLN A 52 -8.48 -2.29 -2.09
N GLU A 53 -9.22 -1.18 -2.03
CA GLU A 53 -8.93 -0.05 -1.14
C GLU A 53 -9.09 -0.44 0.33
N GLU A 54 -10.18 -1.13 0.69
CA GLU A 54 -10.41 -1.61 2.06
C GLU A 54 -9.39 -2.68 2.51
N GLU A 55 -8.99 -3.58 1.60
CA GLU A 55 -7.96 -4.58 1.91
C GLU A 55 -6.57 -3.95 2.06
N ARG A 56 -6.29 -2.89 1.29
CA ARG A 56 -5.07 -2.11 1.43
C ARG A 56 -5.05 -1.33 2.73
N GLU A 57 -6.15 -0.70 3.11
CA GLU A 57 -6.27 0.01 4.39
C GLU A 57 -6.01 -0.92 5.58
N ARG A 58 -6.47 -2.17 5.56
CA ARG A 58 -6.15 -3.13 6.64
C ARG A 58 -4.68 -3.54 6.68
N ARG A 59 -3.98 -3.63 5.54
CA ARG A 59 -2.55 -3.96 5.52
C ARG A 59 -1.66 -2.78 5.85
N ASP A 60 -1.96 -1.60 5.29
CA ASP A 60 -1.15 -0.39 5.51
C ASP A 60 -1.31 0.12 6.95
N ASN A 61 -2.48 -0.09 7.58
CA ASN A 61 -2.69 0.20 9.02
C ASN A 61 -2.31 -0.96 9.95
N TYR A 62 -1.74 -2.05 9.45
CA TYR A 62 -1.27 -3.13 10.32
C TYR A 62 -0.01 -2.68 11.04
N MET A 63 -0.19 -2.14 12.25
CA MET A 63 0.91 -1.87 13.15
C MET A 63 1.33 -3.20 13.79
N PRO A 64 2.52 -3.73 13.48
CA PRO A 64 2.99 -4.96 14.11
C PRO A 64 3.20 -4.73 15.62
N GLU A 65 2.99 -5.76 16.43
CA GLU A 65 3.23 -5.71 17.88
C GLU A 65 4.71 -5.51 18.24
N ILE A 66 5.61 -5.80 17.30
CA ILE A 66 7.06 -5.64 17.44
C ILE A 66 7.50 -4.69 16.34
N SER A 67 8.08 -3.56 16.73
CA SER A 67 8.57 -2.57 15.78
C SER A 67 9.81 -3.16 15.09
N ALA A 68 9.89 -3.09 13.76
CA ALA A 68 11.09 -3.52 13.03
C ALA A 68 12.35 -2.72 13.41
N VAL A 69 12.18 -1.63 14.17
CA VAL A 69 13.23 -0.72 14.67
C VAL A 69 13.54 -0.98 16.15
N ASP A 70 12.89 -1.96 16.80
CA ASP A 70 13.16 -2.27 18.20
C ASP A 70 14.61 -2.74 18.37
N ALA A 71 15.41 -1.93 19.07
CA ALA A 71 16.82 -2.16 19.35
C ALA A 71 17.09 -3.43 20.18
N SER A 72 16.04 -4.05 20.74
CA SER A 72 16.10 -5.35 21.42
C SER A 72 16.09 -6.54 20.45
N VAL A 73 15.54 -6.37 19.23
CA VAL A 73 15.46 -7.40 18.17
C VAL A 73 16.65 -7.30 17.21
N ILE A 74 17.09 -6.07 16.91
CA ILE A 74 18.32 -5.80 16.18
C ILE A 74 19.48 -5.97 17.16
N GLY A 75 19.89 -7.21 17.39
CA GLY A 75 20.92 -7.56 18.37
C GLY A 75 22.10 -6.60 18.32
N GLN A 76 22.40 -5.98 19.47
CA GLN A 76 23.55 -5.11 19.72
C GLN A 76 23.89 -4.20 18.54
N LEU A 77 23.19 -3.05 18.44
CA LEU A 77 23.54 -1.99 17.49
C LEU A 77 25.07 -1.77 17.53
N LYS A 78 25.77 -2.16 16.45
CA LYS A 78 27.23 -2.03 16.36
C LYS A 78 27.53 -0.56 16.08
N VAL A 79 27.61 0.22 17.15
CA VAL A 79 27.94 1.65 17.10
C VAL A 79 29.44 1.79 16.85
N ASP A 80 29.80 2.63 15.90
CA ASP A 80 31.19 2.99 15.63
C ASP A 80 31.80 3.72 16.85
N PRO A 81 33.08 3.49 17.19
CA PRO A 81 33.75 4.15 18.32
C PRO A 81 33.58 5.68 18.35
N ASP A 82 33.55 6.37 17.20
CA ASP A 82 33.38 7.83 17.16
C ASP A 82 31.95 8.23 17.56
N THR A 83 30.96 7.45 17.12
CA THR A 83 29.55 7.67 17.47
C THR A 83 29.30 7.36 18.95
N LYS A 84 30.00 6.38 19.51
CA LYS A 84 29.95 6.08 20.95
C LYS A 84 30.54 7.22 21.78
N HIS A 85 31.68 7.77 21.38
CA HIS A 85 32.30 8.90 22.05
C HIS A 85 31.44 10.17 21.98
N MET A 86 30.74 10.39 20.85
CA MET A 86 29.76 11.47 20.72
C MET A 86 28.58 11.29 21.69
N LEU A 87 28.05 10.07 21.82
CA LEU A 87 26.97 9.78 22.78
C LEU A 87 27.42 9.99 24.23
N GLU A 88 28.62 9.51 24.59
CA GLU A 88 29.18 9.65 25.93
C GLU A 88 29.43 11.12 26.30
N SER A 89 29.93 11.95 25.36
CA SER A 89 30.14 13.37 25.62
C SER A 89 28.82 14.13 25.81
N MET A 90 27.79 13.81 25.02
CA MET A 90 26.46 14.42 25.17
C MET A 90 25.81 14.05 26.52
N VAL A 91 25.96 12.81 26.97
CA VAL A 91 25.44 12.36 28.27
C VAL A 91 26.23 12.97 29.43
N CYS A 92 27.56 13.08 29.30
CA CYS A 92 28.41 13.66 30.33
C CYS A 92 28.11 15.16 30.53
N LEU A 93 27.83 15.89 29.44
CA LEU A 93 27.42 17.30 29.51
C LEU A 93 26.07 17.49 30.24
N LEU A 94 25.10 16.61 30.00
CA LEU A 94 23.81 16.65 30.69
C LEU A 94 23.93 16.34 32.20
N LEU A 95 24.88 15.49 32.58
CA LEU A 95 25.14 15.16 33.99
C LEU A 95 25.95 16.24 34.72
N SER A 96 26.84 16.94 34.03
CA SER A 96 27.58 18.07 34.63
C SER A 96 26.68 19.25 35.01
N ASP A 97 25.56 19.44 34.31
CA ASP A 97 24.57 20.47 34.66
C ASP A 97 23.73 20.09 35.90
N PHE A 98 23.72 18.81 36.31
CA PHE A 98 22.93 18.31 37.45
C PHE A 98 23.76 18.06 38.73
N LEU A 99 25.09 18.23 38.68
CA LEU A 99 25.95 18.09 39.86
C LEU A 99 26.33 19.48 40.39
N PRO A 100 25.86 19.92 41.57
CA PRO A 100 26.22 21.22 42.10
C PRO A 100 27.73 21.26 42.44
N PRO A 101 28.44 22.36 42.14
CA PRO A 101 29.81 22.52 42.57
C PRO A 101 29.84 22.60 44.11
N HIS A 102 30.77 21.87 44.72
CA HIS A 102 31.08 21.98 46.14
C HIS A 102 31.49 23.40 46.54
#